data_AF-A0A1G1NXW4-F1
#
_entry.id   AF-A0A1G1NXW4-F1
#
_cell.length_a   1.000
_cell.length_b   1.000
_cell.length_c   1.000
_cell.angle_alpha   90.00
_cell.angle_beta   90.00
_cell.angle_gamma   90.00
#
_symmetry.space_group_name_H-M   'P 1'
#
loop_
_entity.id
_entity.type
_entity.pdbx_description
1 polymer ?
#
loop_
_entity_poly.entity_id
_entity_poly.type
_entity_poly.pdbx_seq_one_letter_code
_entity_poly.pdbx_strand_id
1 'polypeptide(L)'
;MGWSYVSNNFKFASAVAEFGLLLKNSPHRGSANYHNATQRAQGAIGNDPWGYRGEFLRLVDRAASLSGNNYYIPPEPVPFYQGSQNPILFKGGR
;
A
#
# COMPACT_ATOMS: atom_id res chain seq x y z
N MET A 1 22.53 21.27 -0.16
CA MET A 1 22.10 19.86 -0.24
C MET A 1 21.34 19.53 1.03
N GLY A 2 20.04 19.15 0.98
CA GLY A 2 19.25 18.93 2.21
C GLY A 2 17.77 18.54 2.07
N TRP A 3 17.23 18.41 0.85
CA TRP A 3 15.78 18.21 0.66
C TRP A 3 15.35 16.74 0.45
N SER A 4 16.25 15.85 0.03
CA SER A 4 15.91 14.45 -0.30
C SER A 4 15.67 13.59 0.95
N TYR A 5 16.42 13.79 2.03
CA TYR A 5 16.39 12.95 3.23
C TYR A 5 15.14 13.17 4.09
N VAL A 6 14.73 14.43 4.27
CA VAL A 6 13.45 14.79 4.90
C VAL A 6 12.29 14.18 4.11
N SER A 7 12.38 14.20 2.78
CA SER A 7 11.36 13.58 1.92
C SER A 7 11.24 12.08 2.16
N ASN A 8 12.36 11.36 2.37
CA ASN A 8 12.33 9.91 2.57
C ASN A 8 11.88 9.51 3.98
N ASN A 9 12.30 10.23 5.02
CA ASN A 9 11.82 9.97 6.38
C ASN A 9 10.33 10.23 6.51
N PHE A 10 9.83 11.33 5.92
CA PHE A 10 8.41 11.64 5.92
C PHE A 10 7.59 10.60 5.16
N LYS A 11 8.01 10.22 3.95
CA LYS A 11 7.36 9.16 3.16
C LYS A 11 7.29 7.84 3.94
N PHE A 12 8.39 7.44 4.57
CA PHE A 12 8.42 6.21 5.37
C PHE A 12 7.52 6.29 6.60
N ALA A 13 7.59 7.38 7.38
CA ALA A 13 6.71 7.56 8.53
C ALA A 13 5.22 7.54 8.13
N SER A 14 4.87 8.15 7.00
CA SER A 14 3.51 8.10 6.46
C SER A 14 3.08 6.67 6.09
N ALA A 15 4.00 5.87 5.54
CA ALA A 15 3.74 4.45 5.25
C ALA A 15 3.51 3.63 6.52
N VAL A 16 4.30 3.86 7.57
CA VAL A 16 4.13 3.19 8.88
C VAL A 16 2.80 3.55 9.52
N ALA A 17 2.41 4.83 9.49
CA ALA A 17 1.11 5.26 10.00
C ALA A 17 -0.06 4.65 9.22
N GLU A 18 0.02 4.67 7.89
CA GLU A 18 -0.98 4.04 7.01
C GLU A 18 -1.12 2.54 7.29
N PHE A 19 0.01 1.83 7.45
CA PHE A 19 0.03 0.42 7.82
C PHE A 19 -0.62 0.15 9.18
N GLY A 20 -0.36 0.99 10.19
CA GLY A 20 -1.00 0.88 11.50
C GLY A 20 -2.52 1.03 11.44
N LEU A 21 -3.03 1.96 10.61
CA LEU A 21 -4.46 2.12 10.39
C LEU A 21 -5.10 0.88 9.77
N LEU A 22 -4.40 0.21 8.86
CA LEU A 22 -4.85 -1.03 8.21
C LEU A 22 -4.91 -2.20 9.19
N LEU A 23 -3.84 -2.43 9.94
CA LEU A 23 -3.78 -3.53 10.93
C LEU A 23 -4.86 -3.41 12.00
N LYS A 24 -5.21 -2.17 12.38
CA LYS A 24 -6.24 -1.90 13.39
C LYS A 24 -7.66 -1.91 12.83
N ASN A 25 -7.83 -2.11 11.52
CA ASN A 25 -9.10 -1.91 10.83
C ASN A 25 -9.76 -0.56 11.24
N SER A 26 -8.94 0.50 11.27
CA SER A 26 -9.31 1.78 11.88
C SER A 26 -10.48 2.46 11.14
N PRO A 27 -11.45 3.06 11.85
CA PRO A 27 -12.49 3.88 11.20
C PRO A 27 -11.92 5.14 10.53
N HIS A 28 -10.71 5.56 10.91
CA HIS A 28 -10.01 6.72 10.35
C HIS A 28 -9.08 6.36 9.20
N ARG A 29 -9.11 5.11 8.71
CA ARG A 29 -8.20 4.66 7.64
C ARG A 29 -8.41 5.41 6.32
N GLY A 30 -9.58 5.99 6.08
CA GLY A 30 -9.89 6.69 4.84
C GLY A 30 -9.60 5.81 3.62
N SER A 31 -8.74 6.29 2.72
CA SER A 31 -8.28 5.57 1.52
C SER A 31 -7.04 4.71 1.72
N ALA A 32 -6.62 4.48 2.97
CA ALA A 32 -5.46 3.65 3.27
C ALA A 32 -5.63 2.24 2.71
N ASN A 33 -4.57 1.72 2.09
CA ASN A 33 -4.50 0.34 1.60
C ASN A 33 -3.05 -0.13 1.54
N TYR A 34 -2.84 -1.45 1.52
CA TYR A 34 -1.50 -2.03 1.56
C TYR A 34 -0.65 -1.63 0.36
N HIS A 35 -1.25 -1.46 -0.83
CA HIS A 35 -0.53 -1.02 -2.03
C HIS A 35 0.07 0.39 -1.86
N ASN A 36 -0.71 1.34 -1.36
CA ASN A 36 -0.25 2.69 -1.09
C ASN A 36 0.86 2.72 -0.03
N ALA A 37 0.69 1.97 1.07
CA ALA A 37 1.72 1.85 2.11
C ALA A 37 3.04 1.30 1.53
N THR A 38 2.97 0.26 0.70
CA THR A 38 4.12 -0.31 -0.02
C THR A 38 4.78 0.71 -0.94
N GLN A 39 4.02 1.43 -1.78
CA GLN A 39 4.59 2.44 -2.68
C GLN A 39 5.31 3.57 -1.92
N ARG A 40 4.71 4.07 -0.84
CA ARG A 40 5.33 5.11 0.00
C ARG A 40 6.62 4.62 0.64
N ALA A 41 6.63 3.39 1.16
CA ALA A 41 7.82 2.79 1.78
C ALA A 41 8.92 2.49 0.75
N GLN A 42 8.56 1.96 -0.43
CA GLN A 42 9.48 1.69 -1.53
C GLN A 42 10.17 2.98 -2.01
N GLY A 43 9.39 4.06 -2.18
CA GLY A 43 9.90 5.38 -2.52
C GLY A 43 10.71 6.06 -1.41
N ALA A 44 10.88 5.39 -0.26
CA ALA A 44 11.55 5.88 0.92
C ALA A 44 12.71 4.99 1.41
N ILE A 45 13.09 3.95 0.65
CA ILE A 45 14.20 3.04 1.03
C ILE A 45 15.49 3.83 1.24
N GLY A 46 15.94 4.60 0.25
CA GLY A 46 17.17 5.40 0.36
C GLY A 46 18.40 4.54 0.73
N ASN A 47 19.30 5.10 1.54
CA ASN A 47 20.39 4.33 2.15
C ASN A 47 19.83 3.56 3.37
N ASP A 48 19.69 2.24 3.24
CA ASP A 48 19.18 1.35 4.28
C ASP A 48 20.25 0.33 4.71
N PRO A 49 21.33 0.77 5.40
CA PRO A 49 22.50 -0.06 5.69
C PRO A 49 22.18 -1.26 6.60
N TRP A 50 21.09 -1.19 7.34
CA TRP A 50 20.64 -2.24 8.27
C TRP A 50 19.42 -3.01 7.76
N GLY A 51 18.86 -2.63 6.60
CA GLY A 51 17.73 -3.31 5.98
C GLY A 51 16.37 -3.11 6.64
N TYR A 52 16.22 -2.15 7.58
CA TYR A 52 14.98 -2.00 8.34
C TYR A 52 13.78 -1.58 7.48
N ARG A 53 14.01 -0.76 6.45
CA ARG A 53 12.94 -0.32 5.54
C ARG A 53 12.57 -1.42 4.55
N GLY A 54 13.56 -2.21 4.14
CA GLY A 54 13.36 -3.46 3.41
C GLY A 54 12.54 -4.48 4.20
N GLU A 55 12.85 -4.69 5.47
CA GLU A 55 12.07 -5.60 6.33
C GLU A 55 10.65 -5.08 6.61
N PHE A 56 10.46 -3.76 6.73
CA PHE A 56 9.12 -3.18 6.80
C PHE A 56 8.28 -3.52 5.55
N LEU A 57 8.84 -3.43 4.34
CA LEU A 57 8.13 -3.82 3.12
C LEU A 57 7.69 -5.29 3.13
N ARG A 58 8.58 -6.19 3.59
CA ARG A 58 8.25 -7.62 3.76
C ARG A 58 7.14 -7.84 4.77
N LEU A 59 7.10 -7.05 5.84
CA LEU A 59 6.03 -7.10 6.84
C LEU A 59 4.69 -6.65 6.25
N VAL A 60 4.67 -5.55 5.49
CA VAL A 60 3.46 -5.05 4.82
C VAL A 60 2.90 -6.09 3.84
N ASP A 61 3.77 -6.72 3.05
CA ASP A 61 3.40 -7.77 2.10
C ASP A 61 2.77 -8.99 2.78
N ARG A 62 3.40 -9.49 3.86
CA ARG A 62 2.86 -10.58 4.67
C ARG A 62 1.51 -10.24 5.30
N ALA A 63 1.36 -9.02 5.80
CA ALA A 63 0.08 -8.59 6.36
C ALA A 63 -1.02 -8.50 5.28
N ALA A 64 -0.67 -8.04 4.08
CA ALA A 64 -1.59 -8.00 2.95
C ALA A 64 -2.09 -9.39 2.56
N SER A 65 -1.19 -10.37 2.46
CA SER A 65 -1.56 -11.76 2.14
C SER A 65 -2.44 -12.42 3.20
N LEU A 66 -2.22 -12.09 4.48
CA LEU A 66 -3.04 -12.58 5.60
C LEU A 66 -4.39 -11.85 5.75
N SER A 67 -4.48 -10.60 5.28
CA SER A 67 -5.67 -9.75 5.42
C SER A 67 -6.90 -10.29 4.67
N GLY A 68 -6.79 -11.37 3.89
CA GLY A 68 -7.85 -11.86 2.99
C GLY A 68 -8.12 -10.93 1.81
N ASN A 69 -7.50 -9.76 1.78
CA ASN A 69 -7.39 -8.90 0.62
C ASN A 69 -6.24 -9.44 -0.24
N ASN A 70 -6.51 -10.48 -1.01
CA ASN A 70 -5.70 -10.80 -2.19
C ASN A 70 -5.82 -9.62 -3.16
N TYR A 71 -5.00 -8.58 -2.96
CA TYR A 71 -4.83 -7.53 -3.94
C TYR A 71 -4.20 -8.20 -5.16
N TYR A 72 -5.04 -8.45 -6.16
CA TYR A 72 -4.58 -8.71 -7.51
C TYR A 72 -3.65 -7.56 -7.91
N ILE A 73 -2.36 -7.82 -8.01
CA ILE A 73 -1.40 -6.94 -8.68
C ILE A 73 -1.51 -7.33 -10.16
N PRO A 74 -2.27 -6.60 -11.00
CA PRO A 74 -2.20 -6.83 -12.43
C PRO A 74 -0.74 -6.64 -12.88
N PRO A 75 -0.14 -7.63 -13.56
CA PRO A 75 1.14 -7.40 -14.22
C PRO A 75 0.87 -6.46 -15.41
N GLU A 76 1.29 -5.20 -15.29
CA GLU A 76 1.27 -4.17 -16.36
C GLU A 76 -0.14 -3.69 -16.81
N PRO A 77 -0.26 -2.48 -17.41
CA PRO A 77 -1.53 -1.78 -17.57
C PRO A 77 -2.45 -2.50 -18.56
N VAL A 78 -3.70 -2.72 -18.15
CA VAL A 78 -4.77 -3.08 -19.10
C VAL A 78 -4.91 -1.94 -20.12
N PRO A 79 -4.73 -2.20 -21.43
CA PRO A 79 -4.94 -1.19 -22.45
C PRO A 79 -6.38 -0.67 -22.34
N PHE A 80 -6.51 0.65 -22.43
CA PHE A 80 -7.73 1.45 -22.31
C PHE A 80 -9.04 0.67 -22.55
N TYR A 81 -9.89 0.57 -21.51
CA TYR A 81 -11.29 0.25 -21.73
C TYR A 81 -11.97 1.45 -22.39
N GLN A 82 -12.02 1.43 -23.72
CA GLN A 82 -13.02 2.17 -24.48
C GLN A 82 -14.39 1.58 -24.14
N GLY A 83 -15.08 2.21 -23.19
CA GLY A 83 -16.54 2.14 -22.99
C GLY A 83 -17.20 0.76 -22.87
N SER A 84 -17.60 0.38 -21.66
CA SER A 84 -18.97 -0.08 -21.33
C SER A 84 -19.01 -0.75 -19.94
N GLN A 85 -19.77 -0.12 -19.02
CA GLN A 85 -20.50 -0.72 -17.89
C GLN A 85 -19.77 -1.75 -17.00
N ASN A 86 -19.29 -1.34 -15.82
CA ASN A 86 -19.01 -2.26 -14.71
C ASN A 86 -19.86 -1.90 -13.47
N PRO A 87 -20.98 -2.59 -13.22
CA PRO A 87 -21.73 -2.43 -11.98
C PRO A 87 -21.06 -3.24 -10.86
N ILE A 88 -20.51 -2.54 -9.86
CA ILE A 88 -20.14 -3.16 -8.59
C ILE A 88 -21.42 -3.39 -7.78
N LEU A 89 -22.17 -4.45 -8.08
CA LEU A 89 -23.35 -4.86 -7.31
C LEU A 89 -23.39 -6.39 -7.17
N PHE A 90 -22.68 -6.94 -6.20
CA PHE A 90 -23.05 -8.23 -5.64
C PHE A 90 -24.03 -7.98 -4.48
N LYS A 91 -25.32 -7.91 -4.83
CA LYS A 91 -26.45 -7.97 -3.89
C LYS A 91 -26.77 -9.47 -3.70
N GLY A 92 -26.90 -9.90 -2.45
CA GLY A 92 -26.94 -11.32 -2.07
C GLY A 92 -28.14 -12.14 -2.54
N GLY A 93 -28.11 -13.43 -2.15
CA GLY A 93 -29.27 -14.32 -2.08
C GLY A 93 -29.20 -15.58 -2.94
N ARG A 94 -28.63 -16.66 -2.39
CA ARG A 94 -29.33 -17.86 -1.93
C ARG A 94 -28.40 -18.67 -1.03
#